data_AF-A0A831PQS4-F1
#
_entry.id   AF-A0A831PQS4-F1
#
_cell.length_a   1.000
_cell.length_b   1.000
_cell.length_c   1.000
_cell.angle_alpha   90.00
_cell.angle_beta   90.00
_cell.angle_gamma   90.00
#
_symmetry.space_group_name_H-M   'P 1'
#
loop_
_entity.id
_entity.type
_entity.pdbx_description
1 polymer ?
#
loop_
_entity_poly.entity_id
_entity_poly.type
_entity_poly.pdbx_seq_one_letter_code
_entity_poly.pdbx_strand_id
1 'polypeptide(L)'
;MPATIISGKEVSSQIRAELKDRAVLLKEKGRVPGLAVVLVGEDPASVSYVTAKARAAEEIGIFETTIRMPAESSEEEILRQVDALNRDDRYDGFLVQLPLPKYVSPEKVINLISPDKDVDGFHPVNVGKMLRGEPCPLPCTPYGVVQLLVRGGYGPDGRHVVICGRSNIVGKPLAAMLIQKREGANATVTVCHTRTPD
;
A
#
# COMPACT_ATOMS: atom_id res chain seq x y z
N MET A 1 -20.26 -5.39 28.76
CA MET A 1 -18.82 -5.05 28.68
C MET A 1 -18.61 -4.16 27.47
N PRO A 2 -17.83 -3.06 27.57
CA PRO A 2 -17.52 -2.21 26.42
C PRO A 2 -16.59 -2.92 25.42
N ALA A 3 -16.60 -2.46 24.17
CA ALA A 3 -15.69 -2.98 23.15
C ALA A 3 -14.22 -2.69 23.50
N THR A 4 -13.31 -3.59 23.08
CA THR A 4 -11.86 -3.37 23.18
C THR A 4 -11.37 -2.56 21.99
N ILE A 5 -10.48 -1.59 22.22
CA ILE A 5 -9.93 -0.74 21.16
C ILE A 5 -8.77 -1.47 20.48
N ILE A 6 -8.82 -1.58 19.15
CA ILE A 6 -7.66 -1.95 18.33
C ILE A 6 -6.92 -0.66 17.96
N SER A 7 -5.80 -0.39 18.64
CA SER A 7 -5.04 0.86 18.49
C SER A 7 -4.14 0.83 17.26
N GLY A 8 -4.57 1.49 16.17
CA GLY A 8 -3.75 1.62 14.96
C GLY A 8 -2.45 2.41 15.17
N LYS A 9 -2.42 3.30 16.17
CA LYS A 9 -1.20 4.04 16.55
C LYS A 9 -0.15 3.11 17.14
N GLU A 10 -0.55 2.22 18.04
CA GLU A 10 0.36 1.25 18.66
C GLU A 10 0.90 0.26 17.63
N VAL A 11 0.02 -0.32 16.81
CA VAL A 11 0.43 -1.26 15.76
C VAL A 11 1.37 -0.60 14.74
N SER A 12 1.08 0.63 14.31
CA SER A 12 1.97 1.39 13.42
C SER A 12 3.33 1.65 14.04
N SER A 13 3.37 2.00 15.34
CA SER A 13 4.62 2.23 16.07
C SER A 13 5.48 0.97 16.16
N GLN A 14 4.87 -0.19 16.46
CA GLN A 14 5.57 -1.48 16.49
C GLN A 14 6.17 -1.81 15.12
N ILE A 15 5.38 -1.69 14.04
CA ILE A 15 5.84 -1.94 12.67
C ILE A 15 7.01 -1.01 12.30
N ARG A 16 6.93 0.29 12.64
CA ARG A 16 8.02 1.23 12.37
C ARG A 16 9.31 0.87 13.11
N ALA A 17 9.22 0.43 14.36
CA ALA A 17 10.38 -0.02 15.12
C ALA A 17 11.05 -1.23 14.45
N GLU A 18 10.27 -2.25 14.07
CA GLU A 18 10.77 -3.43 13.36
C GLU A 18 11.42 -3.08 12.01
N LEU A 19 10.80 -2.14 11.27
CA LEU A 19 11.34 -1.68 9.99
C LEU A 19 12.64 -0.87 10.16
N LYS A 20 12.73 -0.06 11.22
CA LYS A 20 13.94 0.69 11.54
C LYS A 20 15.12 -0.24 11.81
N ASP A 21 14.92 -1.29 12.60
CA ASP A 21 15.97 -2.28 12.87
C ASP A 21 16.44 -2.97 11.58
N ARG A 22 15.50 -3.33 10.69
CA ARG A 22 15.83 -3.90 9.37
C ARG A 22 16.58 -2.91 8.47
N ALA A 23 16.20 -1.63 8.48
CA ALA A 23 16.87 -0.59 7.70
C ALA A 23 18.31 -0.36 8.19
N VAL A 24 18.55 -0.40 9.50
CA VAL A 24 19.91 -0.33 10.08
C VAL A 24 20.76 -1.50 9.57
N LEU A 25 20.25 -2.73 9.63
CA LEU A 25 20.98 -3.91 9.15
C LEU A 25 21.30 -3.86 7.64
N LEU A 26 20.41 -3.29 6.83
CA LEU A 26 20.68 -3.08 5.41
C LEU A 26 21.76 -2.02 5.19
N LYS A 27 21.70 -0.93 5.96
CA LYS A 27 22.68 0.16 5.89
C LYS A 27 24.08 -0.31 6.27
N GLU A 28 24.21 -1.17 7.28
CA GLU A 28 25.48 -1.83 7.65
C GLU A 28 26.06 -2.67 6.51
N LYS A 29 25.20 -3.22 5.65
CA LYS A 29 25.58 -3.94 4.42
C LYS A 29 25.79 -3.01 3.22
N GLY A 30 25.81 -1.70 3.42
CA GLY A 30 26.01 -0.71 2.37
C GLY A 30 24.78 -0.44 1.50
N ARG A 31 23.58 -0.87 1.90
CA ARG A 31 22.33 -0.63 1.16
C ARG A 31 21.35 0.20 1.97
N VAL A 32 20.91 1.33 1.43
CA VAL A 32 19.80 2.12 1.96
C VAL A 32 18.60 1.95 1.03
N PRO A 33 17.44 1.45 1.49
CA PRO A 33 16.25 1.37 0.66
C PRO A 33 15.80 2.74 0.15
N GLY A 34 15.36 2.80 -1.10
CA GLY A 34 14.87 4.02 -1.74
C GLY A 34 13.38 3.98 -2.07
N LEU A 35 12.66 5.04 -1.70
CA LEU A 35 11.25 5.25 -2.00
C LEU A 35 11.06 6.56 -2.77
N ALA A 36 10.30 6.55 -3.87
CA ALA A 36 9.82 7.78 -4.49
C ALA A 36 8.31 7.93 -4.35
N VAL A 37 7.85 9.17 -4.23
CA VAL A 37 6.42 9.50 -4.25
C VAL A 37 6.17 10.57 -5.29
N VAL A 38 5.35 10.28 -6.30
CA VAL A 38 4.90 11.26 -7.28
C VAL A 38 3.59 11.88 -6.80
N LEU A 39 3.58 13.20 -6.61
CA LEU A 39 2.40 13.98 -6.25
C LEU A 39 2.07 14.92 -7.41
N VAL A 40 0.88 14.77 -7.99
CA VAL A 40 0.39 15.63 -9.08
C VAL A 40 -0.64 16.60 -8.54
N GLY A 41 -0.34 17.89 -8.61
CA GLY A 41 -1.16 18.96 -8.05
C GLY A 41 -1.02 19.14 -6.53
N GLU A 42 -1.97 19.86 -5.94
CA GLU A 42 -1.88 20.35 -4.55
C GLU A 42 -3.11 20.01 -3.70
N ASP A 43 -3.79 18.90 -4.00
CA ASP A 43 -4.90 18.43 -3.16
C ASP A 43 -4.45 18.33 -1.69
N PRO A 44 -5.07 19.06 -0.74
CA PRO A 44 -4.57 19.15 0.64
C PRO A 44 -4.48 17.80 1.36
N ALA A 45 -5.41 16.88 1.08
CA ALA A 45 -5.39 15.54 1.65
C ALA A 45 -4.19 14.75 1.13
N SER A 46 -3.92 14.83 -0.16
CA SER A 46 -2.76 14.21 -0.81
C SER A 46 -1.44 14.80 -0.27
N VAL A 47 -1.32 16.11 -0.13
CA VAL A 47 -0.13 16.78 0.44
C VAL A 47 0.15 16.31 1.87
N SER A 48 -0.88 16.27 2.71
CA SER A 48 -0.77 15.80 4.10
C SER A 48 -0.31 14.34 4.15
N TYR A 49 -0.90 13.50 3.30
CA TYR A 49 -0.59 12.07 3.23
C TYR A 49 0.86 11.81 2.77
N VAL A 50 1.32 12.49 1.73
CA VAL A 50 2.71 12.38 1.25
C VAL A 50 3.71 12.90 2.29
N THR A 51 3.39 13.99 2.97
CA THR A 51 4.22 14.51 4.07
C THR A 51 4.36 13.51 5.21
N ALA A 52 3.28 12.80 5.55
CA ALA A 52 3.33 11.74 6.56
C ALA A 52 4.19 10.54 6.12
N LYS A 53 4.17 10.18 4.82
CA LYS A 53 5.03 9.13 4.25
C LYS A 53 6.51 9.52 4.30
N ALA A 54 6.85 10.76 3.91
CA ALA A 54 8.22 11.26 3.98
C ALA A 54 8.77 11.25 5.42
N ARG A 55 7.98 11.71 6.39
CA ARG A 55 8.36 11.65 7.83
C ARG A 55 8.55 10.21 8.31
N ALA A 56 7.65 9.30 7.94
CA ALA A 56 7.79 7.89 8.33
C ALA A 56 9.04 7.25 7.72
N ALA A 57 9.37 7.59 6.47
CA ALA A 57 10.58 7.14 5.78
C ALA A 57 11.85 7.64 6.49
N GLU A 58 11.88 8.91 6.87
CA GLU A 58 12.98 9.50 7.64
C GLU A 58 13.13 8.84 9.02
N GLU A 59 12.02 8.63 9.75
CA GLU A 59 12.00 8.00 11.07
C GLU A 59 12.60 6.59 11.08
N ILE A 60 12.37 5.82 10.01
CA ILE A 60 12.90 4.45 9.86
C ILE A 60 14.25 4.40 9.14
N GLY A 61 14.76 5.54 8.64
CA GLY A 61 16.09 5.65 8.05
C GLY A 61 16.22 5.16 6.61
N ILE A 62 15.15 5.27 5.80
CA ILE A 62 15.20 4.98 4.35
C ILE A 62 15.32 6.28 3.54
N PHE A 63 15.88 6.17 2.34
CA PHE A 63 15.95 7.29 1.39
C PHE A 63 14.58 7.51 0.77
N GLU A 64 14.04 8.72 0.86
CA GLU A 64 12.77 9.09 0.22
C GLU A 64 12.93 10.34 -0.62
N THR A 65 12.19 10.42 -1.73
CA THR A 65 12.05 11.66 -2.49
C THR A 65 10.63 11.83 -2.98
N THR A 66 10.04 12.97 -2.63
CA THR A 66 8.75 13.40 -3.16
C THR A 66 8.97 14.24 -4.42
N ILE A 67 8.50 13.73 -5.57
CA ILE A 67 8.49 14.42 -6.86
C ILE A 67 7.15 15.13 -6.99
N ARG A 68 7.17 16.46 -6.99
CA ARG A 68 5.97 17.29 -7.16
C ARG A 68 5.83 17.70 -8.62
N MET A 69 4.70 17.34 -9.20
CA MET A 69 4.31 17.72 -10.56
C MET A 69 3.14 18.70 -10.50
N PRO A 70 3.11 19.73 -11.36
CA PRO A 70 1.98 20.66 -11.46
C PRO A 70 0.65 19.95 -11.79
N ALA A 71 -0.49 20.54 -11.40
CA ALA A 71 -1.82 19.93 -11.63
C ALA A 71 -2.26 19.94 -13.11
N GLU A 72 -1.50 20.63 -13.95
CA GLU A 72 -1.67 20.88 -15.38
C GLU A 72 -0.75 19.98 -16.21
N SER A 73 0.14 19.21 -15.54
CA SER A 73 0.99 18.22 -16.19
C SER A 73 0.14 17.25 -17.01
N SER A 74 0.50 17.13 -18.28
CA SER A 74 -0.13 16.20 -19.20
C SER A 74 0.02 14.75 -18.73
N GLU A 75 -0.90 13.88 -19.16
CA GLU A 75 -0.79 12.44 -18.92
C GLU A 75 0.57 11.91 -19.42
N GLU A 76 1.06 12.39 -20.56
CA GLU A 76 2.33 11.96 -21.13
C GLU A 76 3.54 12.34 -20.25
N GLU A 77 3.54 13.53 -19.64
CA GLU A 77 4.58 13.95 -18.69
C GLU A 77 4.60 13.06 -17.45
N ILE A 78 3.42 12.73 -16.91
CA ILE A 78 3.29 11.84 -15.74
C ILE A 78 3.78 10.44 -16.09
N LEU A 79 3.39 9.89 -17.25
CA LEU A 79 3.84 8.58 -17.69
C LEU A 79 5.36 8.55 -17.94
N ARG A 80 5.95 9.61 -18.50
CA ARG A 80 7.42 9.74 -18.61
C ARG A 80 8.10 9.74 -17.25
N GLN A 81 7.52 10.40 -16.25
CA GLN A 81 8.06 10.40 -14.89
C GLN A 81 8.02 9.01 -14.26
N VAL A 82 6.92 8.26 -14.44
CA VAL A 82 6.80 6.86 -14.00
C VAL A 82 7.85 5.98 -14.67
N ASP A 83 8.03 6.13 -15.98
CA ASP A 83 8.98 5.37 -16.78
C ASP A 83 10.45 5.68 -16.40
N ALA A 84 10.74 6.93 -16.03
CA ALA A 84 12.04 7.32 -15.46
C ALA A 84 12.28 6.63 -14.10
N LEU A 85 11.28 6.61 -13.21
CA LEU A 85 11.39 5.96 -11.90
C LEU A 85 11.54 4.44 -12.00
N ASN A 86 10.89 3.81 -12.98
CA ASN A 86 11.08 2.40 -13.26
C ASN A 86 12.54 2.04 -13.51
N ARG A 87 13.28 2.90 -14.23
CA ARG A 87 14.69 2.67 -14.61
C ARG A 87 15.71 3.20 -13.61
N ASP A 88 15.25 3.87 -12.55
CA ASP A 88 16.14 4.47 -11.57
C ASP A 88 16.43 3.50 -10.42
N ASP A 89 17.65 2.96 -10.38
CA ASP A 89 18.10 1.98 -9.38
C ASP A 89 18.31 2.57 -7.97
N ARG A 90 18.18 3.90 -7.83
CA ARG A 90 18.14 4.55 -6.51
C ARG A 90 16.86 4.19 -5.74
N TYR A 91 15.79 3.81 -6.44
CA TYR A 91 14.51 3.49 -5.82
C TYR A 91 14.19 1.99 -5.93
N ASP A 92 13.97 1.37 -4.77
CA ASP A 92 13.43 0.01 -4.67
C ASP A 92 11.92 -0.01 -4.94
N GLY A 93 11.26 1.13 -4.78
CA GLY A 93 9.85 1.25 -5.06
C GLY A 93 9.36 2.68 -5.11
N PHE A 94 8.19 2.88 -5.71
CA PHE A 94 7.55 4.17 -5.78
C PHE A 94 6.04 4.06 -5.94
N LEU A 95 5.36 5.17 -5.67
CA LEU A 95 3.92 5.28 -5.88
C LEU A 95 3.55 6.62 -6.51
N VAL A 96 2.42 6.63 -7.20
CA VAL A 96 1.79 7.86 -7.70
C VAL A 96 0.57 8.13 -6.83
N GLN A 97 0.60 9.25 -6.11
CA GLN A 97 -0.44 9.60 -5.15
C GLN A 97 -1.76 9.90 -5.86
N LEU A 98 -2.83 9.22 -5.43
CA LEU A 98 -4.19 9.46 -5.88
C LEU A 98 -4.93 10.45 -4.94
N PRO A 99 -5.94 11.19 -5.43
CA PRO A 99 -6.46 11.19 -6.80
C PRO A 99 -5.56 11.95 -7.78
N LEU A 100 -5.52 11.47 -9.03
CA LEU A 100 -4.91 12.19 -10.15
C LEU A 100 -5.91 13.18 -10.77
N PRO A 101 -5.43 14.19 -11.53
CA PRO A 101 -6.32 15.04 -12.32
C PRO A 101 -7.25 14.21 -13.22
N LYS A 102 -8.50 14.66 -13.40
CA LYS A 102 -9.57 13.87 -14.05
C LYS A 102 -9.26 13.43 -15.48
N TYR A 103 -8.36 14.13 -16.16
CA TYR A 103 -7.96 13.85 -17.54
C TYR A 103 -6.82 12.80 -17.64
N VAL A 104 -6.26 12.39 -16.51
CA VAL A 104 -5.21 11.36 -16.42
C VAL A 104 -5.87 10.04 -16.02
N SER A 105 -5.59 8.97 -16.75
CA SER A 105 -6.05 7.63 -16.40
C SER A 105 -5.19 7.04 -15.28
N PRO A 106 -5.75 6.79 -14.07
CA PRO A 106 -5.00 6.13 -13.00
C PRO A 106 -4.61 4.70 -13.38
N GLU A 107 -5.42 4.03 -14.20
CA GLU A 107 -5.14 2.67 -14.66
C GLU A 107 -3.89 2.61 -15.54
N LYS A 108 -3.72 3.56 -16.48
CA LYS A 108 -2.50 3.63 -17.30
C LYS A 108 -1.27 3.86 -16.44
N VAL A 109 -1.36 4.75 -15.45
CA VAL A 109 -0.27 5.04 -14.52
C VAL A 109 0.09 3.78 -13.71
N ILE A 110 -0.90 3.15 -13.06
CA ILE A 110 -0.69 1.96 -12.23
C ILE A 110 -0.11 0.81 -13.05
N ASN A 111 -0.60 0.57 -14.26
CA ASN A 111 -0.12 -0.50 -15.14
C ASN A 111 1.27 -0.23 -15.72
N LEU A 112 1.75 1.01 -15.69
CA LEU A 112 3.09 1.37 -16.13
C LEU A 112 4.13 1.20 -15.03
N ILE A 113 3.76 1.26 -13.75
CA ILE A 113 4.68 1.00 -12.64
C ILE A 113 5.18 -0.44 -12.74
N SER A 114 6.49 -0.66 -12.67
CA SER A 114 7.05 -2.00 -12.63
C SER A 114 6.46 -2.77 -11.44
N PRO A 115 5.98 -4.02 -11.61
CA PRO A 115 5.43 -4.82 -10.51
C PRO A 115 6.37 -4.93 -9.31
N ASP A 116 7.68 -4.98 -9.56
CA ASP A 116 8.68 -5.14 -8.50
C ASP A 116 8.97 -3.81 -7.75
N LYS A 117 8.56 -2.67 -8.32
CA LYS A 117 8.66 -1.33 -7.70
C LYS A 117 7.31 -0.79 -7.20
N ASP A 118 6.21 -1.52 -7.39
CA ASP A 118 4.86 -1.14 -6.97
C ASP A 118 4.65 -1.37 -5.46
N VAL A 119 5.03 -0.38 -4.65
CA VAL A 119 4.92 -0.46 -3.18
C VAL A 119 3.49 -0.30 -2.66
N ASP A 120 2.58 0.21 -3.49
CA ASP A 120 1.15 0.31 -3.14
C ASP A 120 0.38 -0.97 -3.50
N GLY A 121 0.98 -1.90 -4.26
CA GLY A 121 0.48 -3.24 -4.51
C GLY A 121 -0.72 -3.33 -5.47
N PHE A 122 -0.99 -2.28 -6.23
CA PHE A 122 -2.17 -2.21 -7.12
C PHE A 122 -1.90 -2.66 -8.55
N HIS A 123 -0.63 -2.90 -8.92
CA HIS A 123 -0.30 -3.41 -10.24
C HIS A 123 -1.02 -4.75 -10.47
N PRO A 124 -1.70 -4.97 -11.62
CA PRO A 124 -2.49 -6.18 -11.86
C PRO A 124 -1.72 -7.49 -11.68
N VAL A 125 -0.43 -7.50 -12.02
CA VAL A 125 0.47 -8.65 -11.76
C VAL A 125 0.58 -8.94 -10.26
N ASN A 126 0.76 -7.92 -9.41
CA ASN A 126 0.83 -8.10 -7.95
C ASN A 126 -0.51 -8.52 -7.38
N VAL A 127 -1.62 -7.96 -7.88
CA VAL A 127 -2.97 -8.40 -7.51
C VAL A 127 -3.20 -9.88 -7.87
N GLY A 128 -2.74 -10.30 -9.05
CA GLY A 128 -2.80 -11.69 -9.49
C GLY A 128 -1.93 -12.63 -8.64
N LYS A 129 -0.69 -12.23 -8.37
CA LYS A 129 0.23 -12.95 -7.47
C LYS A 129 -0.36 -13.09 -6.06
N MET A 130 -0.88 -12.01 -5.50
CA MET A 130 -1.55 -11.98 -4.20
C MET A 130 -2.73 -12.95 -4.16
N LEU A 131 -3.59 -12.94 -5.19
CA LEU A 131 -4.74 -13.85 -5.27
C LEU A 131 -4.30 -15.32 -5.25
N ARG A 132 -3.18 -15.63 -5.93
CA ARG A 132 -2.56 -16.96 -5.96
C ARG A 132 -1.78 -17.30 -4.67
N GLY A 133 -1.62 -16.37 -3.74
CA GLY A 133 -0.82 -16.54 -2.53
C GLY A 133 0.69 -16.46 -2.75
N GLU A 134 1.13 -15.91 -3.89
CA GLU A 134 2.55 -15.76 -4.23
C GLU A 134 3.20 -14.53 -3.56
N PRO A 135 4.52 -14.55 -3.31
CA PRO A 135 5.24 -13.38 -2.83
C PRO A 135 5.12 -12.19 -3.79
N CYS A 136 4.63 -11.06 -3.27
CA CYS A 136 4.49 -9.80 -3.98
C CYS A 136 4.28 -8.64 -2.99
N PRO A 137 4.45 -7.38 -3.43
CA PRO A 137 3.88 -6.23 -2.73
C PRO A 137 2.38 -6.39 -2.55
N LEU A 138 1.88 -6.04 -1.36
CA LEU A 138 0.48 -6.19 -0.98
C LEU A 138 -0.17 -4.81 -0.87
N PRO A 139 -1.43 -4.64 -1.34
CA PRO A 139 -2.20 -3.43 -1.09
C PRO A 139 -2.17 -2.97 0.37
N CYS A 140 -1.68 -1.75 0.60
CA CYS A 140 -1.31 -1.24 1.92
C CYS A 140 -2.47 -1.24 2.93
N THR A 141 -3.64 -0.72 2.54
CA THR A 141 -4.81 -0.64 3.43
C THR A 141 -5.33 -2.01 3.87
N PRO A 142 -5.66 -2.95 2.97
CA PRO A 142 -6.13 -4.27 3.40
C PRO A 142 -5.06 -5.05 4.17
N TYR A 143 -3.77 -4.92 3.80
CA TYR A 143 -2.71 -5.53 4.59
C TYR A 143 -2.60 -4.91 5.99
N GLY A 144 -2.78 -3.60 6.11
CA GLY A 144 -2.89 -2.90 7.38
C GLY A 144 -4.04 -3.45 8.25
N VAL A 145 -5.22 -3.71 7.67
CA VAL A 145 -6.34 -4.36 8.39
C VAL A 145 -5.94 -5.73 8.91
N VAL A 146 -5.27 -6.56 8.09
CA VAL A 146 -4.76 -7.87 8.53
C VAL A 146 -3.78 -7.70 9.70
N GLN A 147 -2.84 -6.75 9.62
CA GLN A 147 -1.89 -6.48 10.70
C GLN A 147 -2.58 -6.04 11.99
N LEU A 148 -3.60 -5.18 11.90
CA LEU A 148 -4.39 -4.73 13.05
C LEU A 148 -5.11 -5.90 13.74
N LEU A 149 -5.71 -6.81 12.95
CA LEU A 149 -6.38 -7.99 13.48
C LEU A 149 -5.39 -8.93 14.16
N VAL A 150 -4.29 -9.27 13.49
CA VAL A 150 -3.30 -10.22 14.01
C VAL A 150 -2.61 -9.69 15.26
N ARG A 151 -2.05 -8.47 15.20
CA ARG A 151 -1.32 -7.86 16.34
C ARG A 151 -2.24 -7.46 17.48
N GLY A 152 -3.51 -7.20 17.19
CA GLY A 152 -4.54 -6.98 18.21
C GLY A 152 -5.01 -8.25 18.91
N GLY A 153 -4.56 -9.45 18.52
CA GLY A 153 -5.02 -10.72 19.10
C GLY A 153 -6.37 -11.21 18.55
N TYR A 154 -6.85 -10.61 17.47
CA TYR A 154 -8.12 -10.92 16.80
C TYR A 154 -7.89 -11.52 15.41
N GLY A 155 -6.88 -12.39 15.29
CA GLY A 155 -6.50 -13.03 14.04
C GLY A 155 -7.69 -13.70 13.33
N PRO A 156 -7.70 -13.70 11.98
CA PRO A 156 -8.86 -14.13 11.19
C PRO A 156 -9.00 -15.66 11.04
N ASP A 157 -8.04 -16.46 11.52
CA ASP A 157 -8.04 -17.93 11.33
C ASP A 157 -9.31 -18.58 11.88
N GLY A 158 -9.99 -19.34 11.01
CA GLY A 158 -11.24 -20.05 11.34
C GLY A 158 -12.44 -19.13 11.60
N ARG A 159 -12.29 -17.80 11.44
CA ARG A 159 -13.37 -16.82 11.64
C ARG A 159 -14.19 -16.64 10.37
N HIS A 160 -15.44 -16.21 10.54
CA HIS A 160 -16.26 -15.69 9.47
C HIS A 160 -16.13 -14.16 9.41
N VAL A 161 -15.49 -13.65 8.36
CA VAL A 161 -15.30 -12.21 8.13
C VAL A 161 -16.28 -11.73 7.06
N VAL A 162 -17.03 -10.68 7.38
CA VAL A 162 -17.93 -10.01 6.43
C VAL A 162 -17.31 -8.68 6.02
N ILE A 163 -17.08 -8.50 4.72
CA ILE A 163 -16.51 -7.27 4.16
C ILE A 163 -17.62 -6.51 3.45
N CYS A 164 -17.95 -5.31 3.94
CA CYS A 164 -18.90 -4.41 3.31
C CYS A 164 -18.19 -3.48 2.32
N GLY A 165 -18.13 -3.89 1.04
CA GLY A 165 -17.50 -3.13 -0.03
C GLY A 165 -16.60 -4.00 -0.89
N ARG A 166 -16.59 -3.71 -2.20
CA ARG A 166 -15.84 -4.49 -3.22
C ARG A 166 -14.96 -3.62 -4.12
N SER A 167 -14.39 -2.55 -3.57
CA SER A 167 -13.45 -1.70 -4.29
C SER A 167 -12.19 -2.50 -4.68
N ASN A 168 -11.54 -2.10 -5.77
CA ASN A 168 -10.30 -2.73 -6.22
C ASN A 168 -9.12 -2.48 -5.26
N ILE A 169 -9.22 -1.44 -4.42
CA ILE A 169 -8.12 -1.00 -3.55
C ILE A 169 -8.23 -1.48 -2.09
N VAL A 170 -9.41 -1.94 -1.65
CA VAL A 170 -9.62 -2.39 -0.26
C VAL A 170 -10.40 -3.71 -0.21
N GLY A 171 -11.67 -3.72 -0.64
CA GLY A 171 -12.56 -4.85 -0.36
C GLY A 171 -12.15 -6.16 -1.04
N LYS A 172 -11.92 -6.12 -2.35
CA LYS A 172 -11.45 -7.28 -3.12
C LYS A 172 -10.08 -7.79 -2.65
N PRO A 173 -9.04 -6.94 -2.49
CA PRO A 173 -7.75 -7.43 -2.01
C PRO A 173 -7.81 -7.94 -0.57
N LEU A 174 -8.59 -7.32 0.33
CA LEU A 174 -8.78 -7.84 1.69
C LEU A 174 -9.37 -9.25 1.68
N ALA A 175 -10.41 -9.47 0.86
CA ALA A 175 -11.00 -10.80 0.70
C ALA A 175 -9.95 -11.81 0.22
N ALA A 176 -9.21 -11.48 -0.83
CA ALA A 176 -8.17 -12.33 -1.39
C ALA A 176 -7.04 -12.64 -0.38
N MET A 177 -6.68 -11.71 0.49
CA MET A 177 -5.69 -11.94 1.55
C MET A 177 -6.21 -12.84 2.67
N LEU A 178 -7.46 -12.64 3.10
CA LEU A 178 -8.04 -13.35 4.25
C LEU A 178 -8.41 -14.80 3.95
N ILE A 179 -8.66 -15.16 2.69
CA ILE A 179 -8.95 -16.55 2.29
C ILE A 179 -7.70 -17.42 2.09
N GLN A 180 -6.50 -16.85 2.16
CA GLN A 180 -5.26 -17.60 1.95
C GLN A 180 -5.07 -18.67 3.03
N LYS A 181 -4.54 -19.84 2.65
CA LYS A 181 -4.20 -20.93 3.58
C LYS A 181 -2.85 -20.65 4.27
N ARG A 182 -2.83 -19.67 5.18
CA ARG A 182 -1.63 -19.29 5.96
C ARG A 182 -2.00 -18.57 7.26
N GLU A 183 -1.04 -18.42 8.15
CA GLU A 183 -1.17 -17.63 9.37
C GLU A 183 -1.54 -16.17 9.06
N GLY A 184 -2.40 -15.58 9.90
CA GLY A 184 -2.94 -14.23 9.68
C GLY A 184 -3.99 -14.16 8.56
N ALA A 185 -4.43 -15.30 8.02
CA ALA A 185 -5.50 -15.44 7.04
C ALA A 185 -6.42 -16.60 7.43
N ASN A 186 -6.78 -17.49 6.50
CA ASN A 186 -7.54 -18.70 6.75
C ASN A 186 -8.97 -18.47 7.29
N ALA A 187 -9.62 -17.39 6.85
CA ALA A 187 -11.01 -17.06 7.19
C ALA A 187 -12.01 -17.57 6.14
N THR A 188 -13.23 -17.83 6.59
CA THR A 188 -14.41 -17.80 5.71
C THR A 188 -14.77 -16.34 5.44
N VAL A 189 -14.89 -15.93 4.17
CA VAL A 189 -15.14 -14.52 3.81
C VAL A 189 -16.43 -14.36 3.02
N THR A 190 -17.28 -13.42 3.45
CA THR A 190 -18.43 -12.94 2.68
C THR A 190 -18.18 -11.50 2.25
N VAL A 191 -18.36 -11.19 0.97
CA VAL A 191 -18.23 -9.82 0.45
C VAL A 191 -19.61 -9.28 0.12
N CYS A 192 -20.05 -8.29 0.91
CA CYS A 192 -21.27 -7.54 0.70
C CYS A 192 -21.00 -6.26 -0.11
N HIS A 193 -22.04 -5.71 -0.73
CA HIS A 193 -21.95 -4.49 -1.53
C HIS A 193 -23.32 -3.81 -1.67
N THR A 194 -23.37 -2.67 -2.35
CA THR A 194 -24.60 -1.85 -2.54
C THR A 194 -25.78 -2.56 -3.21
N ARG A 195 -25.58 -3.77 -3.75
CA ARG A 195 -26.63 -4.65 -4.30
C ARG A 195 -26.89 -5.92 -3.48
N THR A 196 -26.28 -6.06 -2.30
CA THR A 196 -26.62 -7.14 -1.37
C THR A 196 -27.99 -6.81 -0.78
N PRO A 197 -28.99 -7.70 -0.87
CA PRO A 197 -30.28 -7.50 -0.21
C PRO A 197 -30.12 -7.40 1.31
N ASP A 198 -31.03 -6.67 1.95
CA ASP A 198 -31.16 -6.66 3.42
C ASP A 198 -31.63 -8.03 3.95
#